data_AF-A0A2G4DSS7-F1
#
_entry.id   AF-A0A2G4DSS7-F1
#
_cell.length_a   1.000
_cell.length_b   1.000
_cell.length_c   1.000
_cell.angle_alpha   90.00
_cell.angle_beta   90.00
_cell.angle_gamma   90.00
#
_symmetry.space_group_name_H-M   'P 1'
#
loop_
_entity.id
_entity.type
_entity.pdbx_description
1 polymer ?
#
loop_
_entity_poly.entity_id
_entity_poly.type
_entity_poly.pdbx_seq_one_letter_code
_entity_poly.pdbx_strand_id
1 'polypeptide(L)'
;LLYAVVLGAVFREPIEAMAGELQKLLPHVFGDVYQQMSVEERARLGALITPVLNGLIAALLQIVSVVCLLLGRYWQALLYNPGGFGREFRSLKLPRAPMLVLLVCMLVGPNFGPQLAMLTPLCSVPLMFAGLALIHGLVAAKRLTRFWLVGLYVTLLLFMQLIYPLLVVFAIVDSLIDFRGRLASKDADNGSANGEG
;
A
#
# COMPACT_ATOMS: atom_id res chain seq x y z
N LEU A 1 6.25 -10.91 4.37
CA LEU A 1 6.27 -12.30 4.88
C LEU A 1 7.30 -12.51 5.98
N LEU A 2 8.60 -12.25 5.75
CA LEU A 2 9.65 -12.42 6.78
C LEU A 2 9.31 -11.72 8.10
N TYR A 3 8.91 -10.44 8.06
CA TYR A 3 8.49 -9.72 9.28
C TYR A 3 7.37 -10.43 10.04
N ALA A 4 6.31 -10.87 9.35
CA ALA A 4 5.18 -11.53 10.00
C ALA A 4 5.54 -12.89 10.60
N VAL A 5 6.46 -13.64 9.97
CA VAL A 5 6.97 -14.91 10.51
C VAL A 5 7.82 -14.67 11.75
N VAL A 6 8.76 -13.71 11.69
CA VAL A 6 9.62 -13.38 12.83
C VAL A 6 8.81 -12.83 14.00
N LEU A 7 7.85 -11.93 13.74
CA LEU A 7 6.96 -11.39 14.77
C LEU A 7 6.10 -12.48 15.40
N GLY A 8 5.50 -13.37 14.60
CA GLY A 8 4.71 -14.49 15.10
C GLY A 8 5.51 -15.55 15.86
N ALA A 9 6.83 -15.59 15.68
CA ALA A 9 7.73 -16.49 16.40
C ALA A 9 8.30 -15.85 17.68
N VAL A 10 8.76 -14.60 17.60
CA VAL A 10 9.51 -13.92 18.68
C VAL A 10 8.61 -13.09 19.58
N PHE A 11 7.56 -12.48 19.02
CA PHE A 11 6.67 -11.54 19.72
C PHE A 11 5.25 -12.09 19.88
N ARG A 12 5.09 -13.42 19.84
CA ARG A 12 3.78 -14.07 19.93
C ARG A 12 3.01 -13.65 21.18
N GLU A 13 3.62 -13.79 22.35
CA GLU A 13 2.95 -13.52 23.63
C GLU A 13 2.48 -12.05 23.74
N PRO A 14 3.31 -11.02 23.46
CA PRO A 14 2.83 -9.64 23.43
C PRO A 14 1.69 -9.40 22.43
N ILE A 15 1.75 -9.99 21.24
CA ILE A 15 0.72 -9.83 20.21
C ILE A 15 -0.59 -10.49 20.66
N GLU A 16 -0.53 -11.68 21.26
CA GLU A 16 -1.69 -12.37 21.81
C GLU A 16 -2.31 -11.62 23.00
N ALA A 17 -1.47 -11.07 23.89
CA ALA A 17 -1.95 -10.24 25.00
C ALA A 17 -2.69 -8.99 24.48
N MET A 18 -2.12 -8.29 23.50
CA MET A 18 -2.76 -7.13 22.89
C MET A 18 -4.04 -7.51 22.13
N ALA A 19 -4.04 -8.65 21.43
CA ALA A 19 -5.22 -9.18 20.77
C ALA A 19 -6.35 -9.47 21.76
N GLY A 20 -6.02 -10.02 22.93
CA GLY A 20 -6.97 -10.26 24.02
C GLY A 20 -7.61 -8.98 24.54
N GLU A 21 -6.84 -7.89 24.69
CA GLU A 21 -7.41 -6.60 25.08
C GLU A 21 -8.33 -6.01 24.00
N LEU A 22 -7.96 -6.11 22.72
CA LEU A 22 -8.83 -5.66 21.63
C LEU A 22 -10.11 -6.49 21.51
N GLN A 23 -10.05 -7.80 21.77
CA GLN A 23 -11.24 -8.67 21.79
C GLN A 23 -12.29 -8.18 22.79
N LYS A 24 -11.87 -7.70 23.97
CA LYS A 24 -12.78 -7.14 24.99
C LYS A 24 -13.48 -5.87 24.52
N LEU A 25 -12.90 -5.15 23.57
CA LEU A 25 -13.47 -3.93 23.00
C LEU A 25 -14.46 -4.22 21.87
N LEU A 26 -14.47 -5.41 21.27
CA LEU A 26 -15.37 -5.74 20.15
C LEU A 26 -16.87 -5.45 20.45
N PRO A 27 -17.44 -5.84 21.61
CA PRO A 27 -18.83 -5.54 21.90
C PRO A 27 -19.13 -4.04 21.98
N HIS A 28 -18.15 -3.24 22.41
CA HIS A 28 -18.28 -1.79 22.52
C HIS A 28 -18.12 -1.10 21.15
N VAL A 29 -17.22 -1.60 20.30
CA VAL A 29 -16.98 -1.06 18.95
C VAL A 29 -18.17 -1.34 18.03
N PHE A 30 -18.75 -2.53 18.09
CA PHE A 30 -19.82 -2.97 17.21
C PHE A 30 -21.22 -2.84 17.83
N GLY A 31 -21.33 -2.59 19.14
CA GLY A 31 -22.59 -2.35 19.84
C GLY A 31 -23.62 -3.46 19.60
N ASP A 32 -24.84 -3.06 19.25
CA ASP A 32 -25.96 -3.97 19.00
C ASP A 32 -25.69 -4.96 17.86
N VAL A 33 -24.87 -4.58 16.87
CA VAL A 33 -24.49 -5.48 15.76
C VAL A 33 -23.74 -6.69 16.30
N TYR A 34 -22.85 -6.48 17.28
CA TYR A 34 -22.15 -7.60 17.93
C TYR A 34 -23.11 -8.54 18.63
N GLN A 35 -24.16 -8.00 19.26
CA GLN A 35 -25.15 -8.80 19.97
C GLN A 35 -26.09 -9.58 19.03
N GLN A 36 -26.27 -9.10 17.81
CA GLN A 36 -27.05 -9.77 16.78
C GLN A 36 -26.26 -10.85 16.04
N MET A 37 -24.93 -10.81 16.07
CA MET A 37 -24.08 -11.85 15.49
C MET A 37 -24.26 -13.19 16.21
N SER A 38 -24.29 -14.27 15.42
CA SER A 38 -24.20 -15.65 15.89
C SER A 38 -22.91 -15.92 16.66
N VAL A 39 -22.88 -17.00 17.44
CA VAL A 39 -21.69 -17.40 18.20
C VAL A 39 -20.52 -17.69 17.25
N GLU A 40 -20.81 -18.30 16.10
CA GLU A 40 -19.84 -18.62 15.05
C GLU A 40 -19.24 -17.35 14.42
N GLU A 41 -20.06 -16.34 14.13
CA GLU A 41 -19.59 -15.06 13.58
C GLU A 41 -18.69 -14.32 14.56
N ARG A 42 -19.05 -14.28 15.85
CA ARG A 42 -18.22 -13.68 16.90
C ARG A 42 -16.90 -14.41 17.06
N ALA A 43 -16.92 -15.75 17.05
CA ALA A 43 -15.72 -16.57 17.10
C ALA A 43 -14.81 -16.31 15.88
N ARG A 44 -15.39 -16.23 14.68
CA ARG A 44 -14.66 -15.90 13.45
C ARG A 44 -14.04 -14.50 13.53
N LEU A 45 -14.78 -13.50 14.00
CA LEU A 45 -14.28 -12.13 14.18
C LEU A 45 -13.12 -12.09 15.19
N GLY A 46 -13.27 -12.77 16.33
CA GLY A 46 -12.23 -12.88 17.34
C GLY A 46 -10.95 -13.53 16.82
N ALA A 47 -11.08 -14.59 16.01
CA ALA A 47 -9.96 -15.32 15.41
C ALA A 47 -9.15 -14.49 14.40
N LEU A 48 -9.72 -13.41 13.85
CA LEU A 48 -9.01 -12.52 12.93
C LEU A 48 -8.10 -11.51 13.63
N ILE A 49 -8.33 -11.21 14.92
CA ILE A 49 -7.62 -10.12 15.59
C ILE A 49 -6.11 -10.37 15.65
N THR A 50 -5.68 -11.53 16.16
CA THR A 50 -4.25 -11.83 16.30
C THR A 50 -3.51 -11.82 14.96
N PRO A 51 -3.99 -12.51 13.89
CA PRO A 51 -3.34 -12.46 12.59
C PRO A 51 -3.33 -11.07 11.95
N VAL A 52 -4.43 -10.32 12.05
CA VAL A 52 -4.51 -8.96 11.50
C VAL A 52 -3.54 -8.03 12.22
N LEU A 53 -3.47 -8.09 13.56
CA LEU A 53 -2.50 -7.32 14.34
C LEU A 53 -1.06 -7.65 13.94
N ASN A 54 -0.72 -8.94 13.83
CA ASN A 54 0.60 -9.35 13.36
C ASN A 54 0.90 -8.79 11.96
N GLY A 55 -0.08 -8.89 11.05
CA GLY A 55 0.01 -8.34 9.70
C GLY A 55 0.21 -6.82 9.68
N LEU A 56 -0.48 -6.07 10.55
CA LEU A 56 -0.36 -4.62 10.66
C LEU A 56 1.02 -4.19 11.18
N ILE A 57 1.53 -4.86 12.22
CA ILE A 57 2.88 -4.58 12.75
C ILE A 57 3.93 -4.92 11.68
N ALA A 58 3.78 -6.06 11.00
CA ALA A 58 4.67 -6.46 9.92
C ALA A 58 4.63 -5.46 8.75
N ALA A 59 3.45 -4.95 8.40
CA ALA A 59 3.27 -3.93 7.37
C ALA A 59 3.91 -2.59 7.77
N LEU A 60 3.80 -2.18 9.04
CA LEU A 60 4.48 -0.99 9.56
C LEU A 60 6.00 -1.12 9.43
N LEU A 61 6.57 -2.25 9.85
CA LEU A 61 8.00 -2.52 9.68
C LEU A 61 8.40 -2.47 8.20
N GLN A 62 7.60 -3.09 7.32
CA GLN A 62 7.83 -3.03 5.88
C GLN A 62 7.80 -1.59 5.33
N ILE A 63 6.86 -0.76 5.77
CA ILE A 63 6.79 0.66 5.39
C ILE A 63 8.05 1.40 5.83
N VAL A 64 8.46 1.24 7.10
CA VAL A 64 9.67 1.89 7.64
C VAL A 64 10.90 1.48 6.84
N SER A 65 11.06 0.18 6.56
CA SER A 65 12.18 -0.31 5.75
C SER A 65 12.18 0.25 4.34
N VAL A 66 11.02 0.30 3.67
CA VAL A 66 10.92 0.92 2.33
C VAL A 66 11.26 2.41 2.40
N VAL A 67 10.79 3.14 3.40
CA VAL A 67 11.12 4.56 3.58
C VAL A 67 12.62 4.76 3.80
N CYS A 68 13.28 3.94 4.63
CA CYS A 68 14.73 3.98 4.80
C CYS A 68 15.49 3.72 3.48
N LEU A 69 15.05 2.75 2.68
CA LEU A 69 15.64 2.46 1.36
C LEU A 69 15.43 3.62 0.38
N LEU A 70 14.22 4.20 0.34
CA LEU A 70 13.92 5.37 -0.50
C LEU A 70 14.77 6.58 -0.08
N LEU A 71 14.98 6.80 1.22
CA LEU A 71 15.83 7.87 1.73
C LEU A 71 17.30 7.64 1.35
N GLY A 72 17.80 6.42 1.50
CA GLY A 72 19.14 6.04 1.05
C GLY A 72 19.32 6.28 -0.45
N ARG A 73 18.32 5.89 -1.26
CA ARG A 73 18.35 6.14 -2.71
C ARG A 73 18.27 7.62 -3.05
N TYR A 74 17.48 8.40 -2.30
CA TYR A 74 17.39 9.85 -2.46
C TYR A 74 18.74 10.52 -2.18
N TRP A 75 19.40 10.19 -1.06
CA TRP A 75 20.73 10.72 -0.74
C TRP A 75 21.79 10.30 -1.77
N GLN A 76 21.75 9.05 -2.24
CA GLN A 76 22.63 8.59 -3.29
C GLN A 76 22.43 9.40 -4.59
N ALA A 77 21.18 9.66 -4.98
CA ALA A 77 20.89 10.48 -6.16
C ALA A 77 21.34 11.92 -5.94
N LEU A 78 21.17 12.50 -4.75
CA LEU A 78 21.60 13.86 -4.45
C LEU A 78 23.12 14.06 -4.67
N LEU A 79 23.93 13.06 -4.31
CA LEU A 79 25.39 13.12 -4.43
C LEU A 79 25.90 12.77 -5.83
N TYR A 80 25.32 11.74 -6.46
CA TYR A 80 25.91 11.12 -7.66
C TYR A 80 25.06 11.25 -8.93
N ASN A 81 23.75 11.56 -8.81
CA ASN A 81 22.84 11.68 -9.97
C ASN A 81 21.69 12.65 -9.63
N PRO A 82 21.95 13.97 -9.54
CA PRO A 82 20.97 14.94 -9.08
C PRO A 82 19.63 14.82 -9.83
N GLY A 83 18.54 14.72 -9.08
CA GLY A 83 17.18 14.51 -9.62
C GLY A 83 16.86 13.09 -10.11
N GLY A 84 17.82 12.16 -10.06
CA GLY A 84 17.67 10.77 -10.48
C GLY A 84 16.57 10.02 -9.72
N PHE A 85 16.57 10.12 -8.39
CA PHE A 85 15.55 9.50 -7.54
C PHE A 85 14.12 9.84 -7.99
N GLY A 86 13.85 11.11 -8.33
CA GLY A 86 12.54 11.52 -8.77
C GLY A 86 12.11 10.81 -10.06
N ARG A 87 13.01 10.63 -11.03
CA ARG A 87 12.72 9.91 -12.28
C ARG A 87 12.46 8.42 -11.99
N GLU A 88 13.31 7.81 -11.16
CA GLU A 88 13.23 6.39 -10.80
C GLU A 88 11.95 6.07 -10.02
N PHE A 89 11.67 6.83 -8.95
CA PHE A 89 10.46 6.64 -8.14
C PHE A 89 9.20 6.81 -8.98
N ARG A 90 9.17 7.83 -9.86
CA ARG A 90 8.04 7.97 -10.79
C ARG A 90 7.96 6.76 -11.71
N SER A 91 9.05 6.23 -12.25
CA SER A 91 9.01 5.07 -13.15
C SER A 91 8.57 3.75 -12.48
N LEU A 92 8.50 3.71 -11.14
CA LEU A 92 8.05 2.53 -10.41
C LEU A 92 6.61 2.18 -10.80
N LYS A 93 6.45 1.01 -11.40
CA LYS A 93 5.19 0.42 -11.83
C LYS A 93 5.29 -1.08 -11.57
N LEU A 94 4.27 -1.65 -10.94
CA LEU A 94 4.23 -3.09 -10.71
C LEU A 94 3.90 -3.79 -12.03
N PRO A 95 4.66 -4.83 -12.43
CA PRO A 95 4.25 -5.68 -13.53
C PRO A 95 2.94 -6.40 -13.17
N ARG A 96 2.14 -6.73 -14.20
CA ARG A 96 0.80 -7.32 -14.04
C ARG A 96 0.80 -8.56 -13.15
N ALA A 97 1.72 -9.50 -13.37
CA ALA A 97 1.74 -10.76 -12.61
C ALA A 97 2.00 -10.55 -11.11
N PRO A 98 3.06 -9.84 -10.66
CA PRO A 98 3.25 -9.48 -9.25
C PRO A 98 2.06 -8.72 -8.65
N MET A 99 1.48 -7.77 -9.39
CA MET A 99 0.29 -7.04 -8.92
C MET A 99 -0.88 -8.00 -8.65
N LEU A 100 -1.17 -8.92 -9.58
CA LEU A 100 -2.25 -9.90 -9.42
C LEU A 100 -2.00 -10.84 -8.24
N VAL A 101 -0.76 -11.29 -8.04
CA VAL A 101 -0.39 -12.11 -6.87
C VAL A 101 -0.66 -11.35 -5.57
N LEU A 102 -0.20 -10.10 -5.47
CA LEU A 102 -0.46 -9.26 -4.29
C LEU A 102 -1.95 -9.06 -4.05
N LEU A 103 -2.72 -8.79 -5.12
CA LEU A 103 -4.17 -8.60 -5.04
C LEU A 103 -4.90 -9.86 -4.57
N VAL A 104 -4.57 -11.02 -5.13
CA VAL A 104 -5.16 -12.31 -4.74
C VAL A 104 -4.80 -12.65 -3.30
N CYS A 105 -3.52 -12.54 -2.91
CA CYS A 105 -3.12 -12.76 -1.52
C CYS A 105 -3.85 -11.83 -0.55
N MET A 106 -4.04 -10.57 -0.93
CA MET A 106 -4.70 -9.55 -0.11
C MET A 106 -6.20 -9.82 0.09
N LEU A 107 -6.93 -10.15 -0.99
CA LEU A 107 -8.40 -10.25 -0.97
C LEU A 107 -8.91 -11.66 -0.74
N VAL A 108 -8.23 -12.65 -1.30
CA VAL A 108 -8.69 -14.04 -1.32
C VAL A 108 -8.06 -14.82 -0.16
N GLY A 109 -6.81 -14.52 0.21
CA GLY A 109 -6.07 -15.17 1.29
C GLY A 109 -6.87 -15.38 2.58
N PRO A 110 -7.56 -14.36 3.15
CA PRO A 110 -8.32 -14.50 4.39
C PRO A 110 -9.42 -15.58 4.37
N ASN A 111 -9.89 -15.99 3.18
CA ASN A 111 -10.93 -17.02 3.04
C ASN A 111 -10.41 -18.45 3.25
N PHE A 112 -9.09 -18.66 3.24
CA PHE A 112 -8.46 -19.96 3.41
C PHE A 112 -7.97 -20.22 4.85
N GLY A 113 -8.23 -19.29 5.78
CA GLY A 113 -7.93 -19.45 7.20
C GLY A 113 -7.65 -18.12 7.89
N PRO A 114 -7.97 -17.95 9.18
CA PRO A 114 -7.77 -16.69 9.91
C PRO A 114 -6.31 -16.20 9.86
N GLN A 115 -5.35 -17.12 9.88
CA GLN A 115 -3.93 -16.80 9.84
C GLN A 115 -3.55 -16.03 8.57
N LEU A 116 -4.19 -16.34 7.44
CA LEU A 116 -3.92 -15.68 6.17
C LEU A 116 -4.50 -14.25 6.11
N ALA A 117 -5.31 -13.83 7.09
CA ALA A 117 -5.75 -12.44 7.21
C ALA A 117 -4.59 -11.45 7.41
N MET A 118 -3.43 -11.92 7.90
CA MET A 118 -2.21 -11.11 7.97
C MET A 118 -1.70 -10.65 6.59
N LEU A 119 -2.09 -11.35 5.51
CA LEU A 119 -1.65 -11.03 4.16
C LEU A 119 -2.29 -9.75 3.64
N THR A 120 -3.49 -9.41 4.09
CA THR A 120 -4.21 -8.21 3.65
C THR A 120 -3.37 -6.94 3.84
N PRO A 121 -2.91 -6.58 5.06
CA PRO A 121 -2.04 -5.41 5.25
C PRO A 121 -0.63 -5.58 4.65
N LEU A 122 -0.09 -6.81 4.57
CA LEU A 122 1.25 -7.03 4.02
C LEU A 122 1.31 -6.81 2.51
N CYS A 123 0.35 -7.35 1.78
CA CYS A 123 0.29 -7.27 0.33
C CYS A 123 -0.17 -5.89 -0.16
N SER A 124 -0.86 -5.12 0.69
CA SER A 124 -1.29 -3.76 0.34
C SER A 124 -0.14 -2.75 0.36
N VAL A 125 0.94 -2.96 1.14
CA VAL A 125 2.06 -2.01 1.24
C VAL A 125 2.76 -1.76 -0.12
N PRO A 126 3.19 -2.78 -0.88
CA PRO A 126 3.79 -2.56 -2.19
C PRO A 126 2.83 -1.88 -3.18
N LEU A 127 1.54 -2.24 -3.13
CA LEU A 127 0.50 -1.62 -3.97
C LEU A 127 0.35 -0.13 -3.62
N MET A 128 0.33 0.24 -2.33
CA MET A 128 0.24 1.63 -1.89
C MET A 128 1.43 2.46 -2.40
N PHE A 129 2.67 1.97 -2.30
CA PHE A 129 3.84 2.67 -2.83
C PHE A 129 3.82 2.81 -4.36
N ALA A 130 3.31 1.80 -5.09
CA ALA A 130 3.09 1.91 -6.52
C ALA A 130 2.01 2.97 -6.87
N GLY A 131 0.96 3.08 -6.07
CA GLY A 131 -0.03 4.15 -6.19
C GLY A 131 0.57 5.54 -5.97
N LEU A 132 1.44 5.70 -4.96
CA LEU A 132 2.18 6.94 -4.73
C LEU A 132 3.08 7.30 -5.92
N ALA A 133 3.82 6.31 -6.46
CA ALA A 133 4.66 6.49 -7.63
C ALA A 133 3.86 6.94 -8.86
N LEU A 134 2.66 6.38 -9.07
CA LEU A 134 1.76 6.81 -10.12
C LEU A 134 1.36 8.28 -9.96
N ILE A 135 0.89 8.71 -8.79
CA ILE A 135 0.46 10.11 -8.59
C ILE A 135 1.63 11.08 -8.81
N HIS A 136 2.83 10.76 -8.28
CA HIS A 136 4.03 11.54 -8.54
C HIS A 136 4.36 11.59 -10.04
N GLY A 137 4.18 10.47 -10.74
CA GLY A 137 4.29 10.33 -12.18
C GLY A 137 3.37 11.28 -12.94
N LEU A 138 2.08 11.27 -12.59
CA LEU A 138 1.04 12.07 -13.23
C LEU A 138 1.22 13.57 -12.98
N VAL A 139 1.57 13.96 -11.75
CA VAL A 139 1.87 15.36 -11.42
C VAL A 139 3.02 15.89 -12.27
N ALA A 140 4.09 15.11 -12.43
CA ALA A 140 5.22 15.50 -13.26
C ALA A 140 4.88 15.52 -14.75
N ALA A 141 4.22 14.48 -15.27
CA ALA A 141 3.87 14.39 -16.69
C ALA A 141 2.90 15.50 -17.12
N LYS A 142 1.91 15.81 -16.29
CA LYS A 142 0.94 16.90 -16.55
C LYS A 142 1.43 18.28 -16.13
N ARG A 143 2.68 18.43 -15.70
CA ARG A 143 3.28 19.68 -15.21
C ARG A 143 2.43 20.40 -14.16
N LEU A 144 1.77 19.63 -13.28
CA LEU A 144 0.92 20.18 -12.22
C LEU A 144 1.78 20.83 -11.12
N THR A 145 1.20 21.78 -10.41
CA THR A 145 1.88 22.44 -9.29
C THR A 145 2.15 21.46 -8.15
N ARG A 146 3.20 21.71 -7.36
CA ARG A 146 3.55 20.86 -6.20
C ARG A 146 2.44 20.82 -5.13
N PHE A 147 1.50 21.75 -5.16
CA PHE A 147 0.35 21.81 -4.27
C PHE A 147 -0.47 20.51 -4.28
N TRP A 148 -0.59 19.83 -5.42
CA TRP A 148 -1.28 18.53 -5.51
C TRP A 148 -0.63 17.44 -4.66
N LEU A 149 0.70 17.44 -4.55
CA LEU A 149 1.42 16.48 -3.70
C LEU A 149 1.26 16.85 -2.22
N VAL A 150 1.26 18.14 -1.89
CA VAL A 150 0.94 18.59 -0.51
C VAL A 150 -0.45 18.12 -0.12
N GLY A 151 -1.44 18.33 -0.98
CA GLY A 151 -2.81 17.85 -0.78
C GLY A 151 -2.87 16.32 -0.60
N LEU A 152 -2.15 15.56 -1.43
CA LEU A 152 -2.05 14.10 -1.28
C LEU A 152 -1.54 13.70 0.11
N TYR A 153 -0.43 14.27 0.59
CA TYR A 153 0.14 13.86 1.88
C TYR A 153 -0.69 14.33 3.08
N VAL A 154 -1.27 15.54 3.03
CA VAL A 154 -2.17 16.03 4.07
C VAL A 154 -3.43 15.15 4.13
N THR A 155 -4.03 14.83 2.99
CA THR A 155 -5.21 13.97 2.97
C THR A 155 -4.87 12.51 3.31
N LEU A 156 -3.70 12.01 2.93
CA LEU A 156 -3.23 10.70 3.36
C LEU A 156 -3.09 10.62 4.88
N LEU A 157 -2.63 11.70 5.54
CA LEU A 157 -2.49 11.76 6.99
C LEU A 157 -3.85 11.87 7.68
N LEU A 158 -4.70 12.81 7.25
CA LEU A 158 -5.99 13.09 7.90
C LEU A 158 -7.08 12.06 7.57
N PHE A 159 -7.04 11.50 6.36
CA PHE A 159 -8.05 10.59 5.81
C PHE A 159 -7.42 9.29 5.31
N MET A 160 -6.45 8.76 6.08
CA MET A 160 -5.69 7.55 5.72
C MET A 160 -6.61 6.39 5.31
N GLN A 161 -7.71 6.17 6.04
CA GLN A 161 -8.66 5.10 5.75
C GLN A 161 -9.23 5.15 4.31
N LEU A 162 -9.33 6.35 3.72
CA LEU A 162 -9.88 6.56 2.37
C LEU A 162 -8.76 6.63 1.32
N ILE A 163 -7.71 7.40 1.59
CA ILE A 163 -6.65 7.66 0.62
C ILE A 163 -5.78 6.42 0.42
N TYR A 164 -5.53 5.64 1.46
CA TYR A 164 -4.70 4.44 1.35
C TYR A 164 -5.31 3.38 0.40
N PRO A 165 -6.59 2.96 0.56
CA PRO A 165 -7.22 2.06 -0.41
C PRO A 165 -7.28 2.62 -1.83
N LEU A 166 -7.50 3.94 -1.97
CA LEU A 166 -7.51 4.59 -3.28
C LEU A 166 -6.15 4.45 -3.99
N LEU A 167 -5.04 4.61 -3.26
CA LEU A 167 -3.70 4.37 -3.81
C LEU A 167 -3.51 2.93 -4.27
N VAL A 168 -4.03 1.96 -3.51
CA VAL A 168 -4.01 0.54 -3.91
C VAL A 168 -4.78 0.32 -5.21
N VAL A 169 -5.99 0.89 -5.32
CA VAL A 169 -6.79 0.82 -6.56
C VAL A 169 -6.05 1.45 -7.73
N PHE A 170 -5.42 2.61 -7.54
CA PHE A 170 -4.62 3.26 -8.57
C PHE A 170 -3.43 2.41 -9.03
N ALA A 171 -2.76 1.70 -8.13
CA ALA A 171 -1.69 0.78 -8.51
C ALA A 171 -2.18 -0.39 -9.37
N ILE A 172 -3.36 -0.94 -9.06
CA ILE A 172 -4.00 -2.00 -9.85
C ILE A 172 -4.31 -1.47 -11.26
N VAL A 173 -4.94 -0.30 -11.34
CA VAL A 173 -5.31 0.36 -12.59
C VAL A 173 -4.08 0.67 -13.45
N ASP A 174 -3.00 1.22 -12.86
CA ASP A 174 -1.74 1.49 -13.58
C ASP A 174 -1.05 0.20 -14.05
N SER A 175 -1.17 -0.89 -13.31
CA SER A 175 -0.58 -2.17 -13.71
C SER A 175 -1.34 -2.83 -14.87
N LEU A 176 -2.66 -2.69 -14.92
CA LEU A 176 -3.49 -3.27 -15.98
C LEU A 176 -3.39 -2.47 -17.28
N ILE A 177 -3.45 -1.15 -17.19
CA ILE A 177 -3.54 -0.26 -18.35
C ILE A 177 -2.23 0.50 -18.52
N ASP A 178 -1.68 0.49 -19.73
CA ASP A 178 -0.48 1.29 -20.03
C ASP A 178 -0.82 2.75 -20.34
N PHE A 179 -1.20 3.51 -19.32
CA PHE A 179 -1.45 4.95 -19.46
C PHE A 179 -0.18 5.73 -19.77
N ARG A 180 0.93 5.30 -19.18
CA ARG A 180 2.19 6.05 -19.13
C ARG A 180 2.95 5.95 -20.44
N GLY A 181 2.94 4.77 -21.09
CA GLY A 181 3.45 4.61 -22.45
C GLY A 181 2.68 5.45 -23.47
N ARG A 182 1.34 5.52 -23.37
CA ARG A 182 0.50 6.31 -24.28
C ARG A 182 0.72 7.83 -24.17
N LEU A 183 0.92 8.34 -22.96
CA LEU A 183 1.25 9.76 -22.74
C LEU A 183 2.61 10.12 -23.33
N ALA A 184 3.62 9.28 -23.16
CA ALA A 184 4.95 9.51 -23.72
C ALA A 184 4.97 9.52 -25.26
N SER A 185 4.21 8.62 -25.91
CA SER A 185 4.08 8.60 -27.37
C SER A 185 3.41 9.85 -27.93
N LYS A 186 2.40 10.41 -27.23
CA LYS A 186 1.69 11.62 -27.66
C LYS A 186 2.56 12.88 -27.55
N ASP A 187 3.39 12.97 -26.51
CA ASP A 187 4.34 14.08 -26.36
C ASP A 187 5.47 14.03 -27.41
N ALA A 188 5.93 12.83 -27.79
CA ALA A 188 6.91 12.64 -28.86
C ALA A 188 6.36 13.05 -30.24
N ASP A 189 5.11 12.67 -30.54
CA ASP A 189 4.44 13.00 -31.80
C ASP A 189 4.22 14.53 -31.93
N ASN A 190 3.76 15.18 -30.86
CA ASN A 190 3.61 16.65 -30.80
C ASN A 190 4.93 17.42 -30.84
N GLY A 191 6.05 16.80 -30.44
CA GLY A 191 7.39 17.40 -30.53
C GLY A 191 8.00 17.32 -31.94
N SER A 192 7.62 16.31 -32.73
CA SER A 192 8.11 16.12 -34.10
C SER A 192 7.38 16.96 -35.16
N ALA A 193 6.19 17.47 -34.84
CA ALA A 193 5.38 18.30 -35.75
C ALA A 193 5.81 19.78 -35.80
N ASN A 194 6.81 20.20 -35.01
CA ASN A 194 7.28 21.59 -34.93
C ASN A 194 8.53 21.89 -35.77
N GLY A 195 8.61 21.29 -36.97
CA GLY A 195 9.28 21.88 -38.14
C GLY A 195 10.80 22.06 -38.09
N GLU A 196 11.52 21.11 -38.69
CA GLU A 196 12.68 21.45 -39.52
C GLU A 196 12.19 21.56 -40.96
N GLY A 197 12.15 22.79 -41.47
CA GLY A 197 11.94 23.16 -42.85
C GLY A 197 12.83 24.36 -43.17
#